data_AF-A0A837HIN2-F1
#
_entry.id   AF-A0A837HIN2-F1
#
_cell.length_a   1.000
_cell.length_b   1.000
_cell.length_c   1.000
_cell.angle_alpha   90.00
_cell.angle_beta   90.00
_cell.angle_gamma   90.00
#
_symmetry.space_group_name_H-M   'P 1'
#
loop_
_entity.id
_entity.type
_entity.pdbx_description
1 polymer ?
#
loop_
_entity_poly.entity_id
_entity_poly.type
_entity_poly.pdbx_seq_one_letter_code
_entity_poly.pdbx_strand_id
1 'polypeptide(L)'
;MKIVYISQIRIPARNAHGFQIINMCAAFAAQGIAVELLVPWRNNLLKDDPFDFYHVPKNFKIQKVPAIDLYFLRFVPEKISSFVLLFSFLI
;
A
#
# COMPACT_ATOMS: atom_id res chain seq x y z
N MET A 1 8.24 -9.57 -18.58
CA MET A 1 7.76 -10.13 -17.29
C MET A 1 7.10 -9.01 -16.49
N LYS A 2 6.03 -9.29 -15.72
CA LYS A 2 5.32 -8.30 -14.88
C LYS A 2 5.20 -8.85 -13.45
N ILE A 3 5.47 -8.01 -12.45
CA ILE A 3 5.23 -8.30 -11.03
C ILE A 3 4.07 -7.43 -10.54
N VAL A 4 3.06 -8.07 -9.97
CA VAL A 4 2.01 -7.38 -9.22
C VAL A 4 2.24 -7.69 -7.74
N TYR A 5 2.71 -6.69 -7.00
CA TYR A 5 2.97 -6.80 -5.57
C TYR A 5 1.69 -6.40 -4.83
N ILE A 6 1.04 -7.35 -4.16
CA ILE A 6 -0.20 -7.11 -3.42
C ILE A 6 0.13 -7.01 -1.94
N SER A 7 -0.29 -5.93 -1.27
CA SER A 7 -0.05 -5.80 0.16
C SER A 7 -1.15 -5.01 0.87
N GLN A 8 -1.65 -5.57 1.97
CA GLN A 8 -2.64 -4.91 2.82
C GLN A 8 -1.99 -3.89 3.77
N ILE A 9 -1.32 -2.89 3.21
CA ILE A 9 -0.63 -1.84 3.98
C ILE A 9 -1.19 -0.46 3.67
N ARG A 10 -0.98 0.46 4.61
CA ARG A 10 -1.21 1.89 4.40
C ARG A 10 0.07 2.52 3.87
N ILE A 11 -0.03 3.32 2.81
CA ILE A 11 1.12 4.01 2.21
C ILE A 11 0.80 5.50 2.05
N PRO A 12 1.72 6.41 2.45
CA PRO A 12 3.00 6.16 3.12
C PRO A 12 2.84 5.82 4.62
N ALA A 13 3.84 5.17 5.23
CA ALA A 13 3.86 4.84 6.65
C ALA A 13 5.29 4.86 7.20
N ARG A 14 5.46 5.23 8.47
CA ARG A 14 6.76 5.23 9.16
C ARG A 14 7.24 3.83 9.61
N ASN A 15 6.44 2.79 9.36
CA ASN A 15 6.73 1.44 9.80
C ASN A 15 7.71 0.76 8.82
N ALA A 16 8.60 -0.10 9.34
CA ALA A 16 9.64 -0.77 8.55
C ALA A 16 9.09 -1.59 7.35
N HIS A 17 7.89 -2.18 7.48
CA HIS A 17 7.25 -2.92 6.39
C HIS A 17 6.99 -2.05 5.16
N GLY A 18 6.60 -0.78 5.34
CA GLY A 18 6.37 0.15 4.23
C GLY A 18 7.67 0.47 3.49
N PHE A 19 8.75 0.70 4.24
CA PHE A 19 10.08 0.93 3.71
C PHE A 19 10.58 -0.26 2.88
N GLN A 20 10.45 -1.48 3.41
CA GLN A 20 10.85 -2.71 2.71
C GLN A 20 10.09 -2.86 1.38
N ILE A 21 8.75 -2.80 1.41
CA ILE A 21 7.91 -3.05 0.23
C ILE A 21 8.24 -2.07 -0.89
N ILE A 22 8.35 -0.79 -0.56
CA ILE A 22 8.62 0.26 -1.54
C ILE A 22 10.02 0.12 -2.16
N ASN A 23 11.05 -0.13 -1.34
CA ASN A 23 12.42 -0.34 -1.85
C ASN A 23 12.51 -1.60 -2.71
N MET A 24 11.84 -2.69 -2.34
CA MET A 24 11.79 -3.91 -3.16
C MET A 24 11.14 -3.64 -4.51
N CYS A 25 9.99 -2.93 -4.55
CA CYS A 25 9.34 -2.58 -5.81
C CYS A 25 10.25 -1.72 -6.70
N ALA A 26 10.92 -0.72 -6.12
CA ALA A 26 11.87 0.13 -6.84
C ALA A 26 13.06 -0.65 -7.39
N ALA A 27 13.62 -1.58 -6.60
CA ALA A 27 14.75 -2.42 -6.99
C ALA A 27 14.38 -3.38 -8.12
N PHE A 28 13.22 -4.04 -8.06
CA PHE A 28 12.73 -4.89 -9.15
C PHE A 28 12.47 -4.09 -10.43
N ALA A 29 11.88 -2.91 -10.31
CA ALA A 29 11.66 -2.03 -11.46
C ALA A 29 12.97 -1.52 -12.07
N ALA A 30 14.01 -1.28 -11.26
CA ALA A 30 15.34 -0.91 -11.76
C ALA A 30 16.00 -2.02 -12.61
N GLN A 31 15.58 -3.28 -12.45
CA GLN A 31 15.99 -4.40 -13.30
C GLN A 31 15.17 -4.52 -14.59
N GLY A 32 14.37 -3.51 -14.94
CA GLY A 32 13.54 -3.48 -16.15
C GLY A 32 12.24 -4.30 -16.04
N ILE A 33 11.87 -4.74 -14.84
CA ILE A 33 10.62 -5.49 -14.61
C ILE A 33 9.47 -4.49 -14.48
N ALA A 34 8.35 -4.74 -15.16
CA ALA A 34 7.14 -3.96 -14.96
C ALA A 34 6.53 -4.29 -13.58
N VAL A 35 6.65 -3.38 -12.62
CA VAL A 35 6.16 -3.57 -11.24
C VAL A 35 4.95 -2.67 -10.97
N GLU A 36 3.93 -3.28 -10.36
CA GLU A 36 2.72 -2.61 -9.89
C GLU A 36 2.41 -3.04 -8.46
N LEU A 37 2.41 -2.08 -7.54
CA LEU A 37 2.06 -2.27 -6.14
C LEU A 37 0.57 -1.97 -5.93
N LEU A 38 -0.21 -3.01 -5.62
CA LEU A 38 -1.61 -2.91 -5.26
C LEU A 38 -1.76 -2.81 -3.74
N VAL A 39 -2.39 -1.74 -3.28
CA VAL A 39 -2.69 -1.50 -1.87
C VAL A 39 -4.15 -1.07 -1.70
N PRO A 40 -4.80 -1.39 -0.57
CA PRO A 40 -6.12 -0.87 -0.30
C PRO A 40 -6.08 0.65 -0.12
N TRP A 41 -7.11 1.32 -0.61
CA TRP A 41 -7.37 2.69 -0.24
C TRP A 41 -7.68 2.75 1.26
N ARG A 42 -6.97 3.62 1.98
CA ARG A 42 -7.14 3.83 3.42
C ARG A 42 -6.99 5.29 3.73
N ASN A 43 -7.75 5.78 4.70
CA ASN A 43 -7.56 7.12 5.19
C ASN A 43 -6.20 7.21 5.90
N ASN A 44 -5.39 8.21 5.54
CA ASN A 44 -4.04 8.37 6.04
C ASN A 44 -3.78 9.83 6.42
N LEU A 45 -3.06 10.01 7.53
CA LEU A 45 -2.62 11.34 7.98
C LEU A 45 -1.43 11.84 7.16
N LEU A 46 -0.56 10.92 6.72
CA LEU A 46 0.55 11.23 5.84
C LEU A 46 0.02 11.34 4.40
N LYS A 47 0.15 12.52 3.81
CA LYS A 47 -0.32 12.86 2.46
C LYS A 47 0.80 13.04 1.44
N ASP A 48 2.04 12.86 1.87
CA ASP A 48 3.21 12.95 1.01
C ASP A 48 3.12 11.92 -0.13
N ASP A 49 3.71 12.28 -1.27
CA ASP A 49 3.91 11.34 -2.36
C ASP A 49 4.76 10.16 -1.85
N PRO A 50 4.36 8.89 -2.08
CA PRO A 50 5.10 7.75 -1.56
C PRO A 50 6.55 7.68 -2.04
N PHE A 51 6.83 8.05 -3.28
CA PHE A 51 8.18 7.97 -3.82
C PHE A 51 9.09 9.02 -3.17
N ASP A 52 8.54 10.22 -2.97
CA ASP A 52 9.25 11.30 -2.30
C ASP A 52 9.45 10.99 -0.80
N PHE A 53 8.45 10.41 -0.13
CA PHE A 53 8.50 10.01 1.29
C PHE A 53 9.56 8.94 1.59
N TYR A 54 9.73 7.96 0.70
CA TYR A 54 10.71 6.87 0.86
C TYR A 54 12.02 7.12 0.12
N HIS A 55 12.18 8.27 -0.56
CA HIS A 55 13.36 8.63 -1.36
C HIS A 55 13.72 7.57 -2.43
N VAL A 56 12.72 7.07 -3.16
CA VAL A 56 12.89 6.08 -4.23
C VAL A 56 12.52 6.67 -5.61
N PRO A 57 13.08 6.16 -6.71
CA PRO A 57 12.70 6.61 -8.05
C PRO A 57 11.24 6.25 -8.39
N LYS A 58 10.58 7.12 -9.17
CA LYS A 58 9.22 6.90 -9.73
C LYS A 58 9.24 5.92 -10.91
N ASN A 59 9.81 4.72 -10.71
CA ASN A 59 10.02 3.70 -11.75
C ASN A 59 9.03 2.52 -11.70
N PHE A 60 8.13 2.48 -10.73
CA PHE A 60 7.04 1.50 -10.62
C PHE A 60 5.70 2.19 -10.38
N LYS A 61 4.59 1.44 -10.49
CA LYS A 61 3.24 1.98 -10.26
C LYS A 61 2.75 1.62 -8.86
N ILE A 62 2.05 2.56 -8.22
CA ILE A 62 1.30 2.31 -6.98
C ILE A 62 -0.17 2.55 -7.30
N GLN A 63 -0.99 1.50 -7.21
CA GLN A 63 -2.43 1.59 -7.42
C GLN A 63 -3.14 1.36 -6.10
N LYS A 64 -3.95 2.35 -5.70
CA LYS A 64 -4.87 2.24 -4.56
C LYS A 64 -6.18 1.65 -5.06
N VAL A 65 -6.53 0.47 -4.56
CA VAL A 65 -7.78 -0.23 -4.89
C VAL A 65 -8.85 0.20 -3.88
N PRO A 66 -10.08 0.52 -4.30
CA PRO A 66 -11.18 0.82 -3.38
C PRO A 66 -11.30 -0.28 -2.31
N ALA A 67 -11.37 0.12 -1.04
CA ALA A 67 -11.54 -0.80 0.08
C ALA A 67 -12.32 -0.11 1.20
N ILE A 68 -13.07 -0.88 1.98
CA ILE A 68 -13.89 -0.36 3.08
C ILE A 68 -12.99 -0.20 4.31
N ASP A 69 -12.58 1.04 4.58
CA ASP A 69 -11.77 1.38 5.76
C ASP A 69 -12.67 1.77 6.93
N LEU A 70 -13.00 0.83 7.84
CA LEU A 70 -13.81 1.11 9.03
C LEU A 70 -13.00 1.67 10.22
N TYR A 71 -11.68 1.86 10.09
CA TYR A 71 -10.84 2.31 11.20
C TYR A 71 -11.15 3.74 11.70
N PHE A 72 -11.91 4.53 10.94
CA PHE A 72 -12.39 5.84 11.41
C PHE A 72 -13.54 5.73 12.42
N LEU A 73 -14.26 4.60 12.44
CA LEU A 73 -15.38 4.34 13.36
C LEU A 73 -14.85 3.74 14.66
N ARG A 74 -14.55 4.59 15.64
CA ARG A 74 -13.94 4.19 16.94
C ARG A 74 -14.77 3.19 17.76
N PHE A 75 -16.06 3.04 17.49
CA PHE A 75 -16.93 2.09 18.19
C PHE A 75 -16.87 0.67 17.60
N VAL A 76 -16.31 0.49 16.39
CA VAL A 76 -16.20 -0.81 15.74
C VAL A 76 -14.95 -1.53 16.24
N PRO A 77 -15.05 -2.78 16.73
CA PRO A 77 -13.89 -3.57 17.14
C PRO A 77 -12.83 -3.71 16.03
N GLU A 78 -11.56 -3.56 16.37
CA GLU A 78 -10.44 -3.58 15.41
C GLU A 78 -10.40 -4.85 14.55
N LYS A 79 -10.76 -5.99 15.13
CA LYS A 79 -10.81 -7.29 14.42
C LYS A 79 -11.84 -7.27 13.30
N ILE A 80 -13.01 -6.65 13.55
CA ILE A 80 -14.07 -6.52 12.55
C ILE A 80 -13.62 -5.56 11.45
N SER A 81 -13.07 -4.39 11.82
CA SER A 81 -12.54 -3.43 10.85
C SER A 81 -11.45 -4.03 9.96
N SER A 82 -10.58 -4.86 10.54
CA SER A 82 -9.53 -5.59 9.82
C SER A 82 -10.09 -6.62 8.84
N PHE A 83 -11.09 -7.38 9.28
CA PHE A 83 -11.75 -8.39 8.45
C PHE A 83 -12.50 -7.76 7.27
N VAL A 84 -13.30 -6.72 7.52
CA VAL A 84 -14.01 -5.99 6.48
C VAL A 84 -13.03 -5.38 5.47
N LEU A 85 -11.94 -4.77 5.94
CA LEU A 85 -10.90 -4.22 5.06
C LEU A 85 -10.25 -5.32 4.21
N LEU A 86 -9.93 -6.48 4.79
CA LEU A 86 -9.33 -7.60 4.08
C LEU A 86 -10.26 -8.12 2.98
N PHE A 87 -11.52 -8.41 3.31
CA PHE A 87 -12.49 -8.94 2.35
C PHE A 87 -12.79 -7.93 1.25
N SER A 88 -13.01 -6.67 1.59
CA SER A 88 -13.27 -5.61 0.59
C SER A 88 -12.09 -5.30 -0.33
N PHE A 89 -10.86 -5.64 0.06
CA PHE A 89 -9.68 -5.47 -0.79
C PHE A 89 -9.45 -6.65 -1.75
N LEU A 90 -9.95 -7.84 -1.40
CA LEU A 90 -9.77 -9.06 -2.20
C LEU A 90 -10.87 -9.27 -3.25
N ILE A 91 -12.01 -8.60 -3.11
CA ILE A 91 -13.17 -8.65 -4.02
C ILE A 91 -13.06 -7.50 -5.02
#